data_AF-A0A0M4PZL1-F1
#
_entry.id   AF-A0A0M4PZL1-F1
#
_cell.length_a   1.000
_cell.length_b   1.000
_cell.length_c   1.000
_cell.angle_alpha   90.00
_cell.angle_beta   90.00
_cell.angle_gamma   90.00
#
_symmetry.space_group_name_H-M   'P 1'
#
loop_
_entity.id
_entity.type
_entity.pdbx_description
1 polymer ?
#
loop_
_entity_poly.entity_id
_entity_poly.type
_entity_poly.pdbx_seq_one_letter_code
_entity_poly.pdbx_strand_id
1 'polypeptide(L)'
;MTAGARVSRGALPTPLREYLHRLDVAARHLSFTARQDLRSHVWTEVARTAGPAPTEDRLVRALDRLGPPEALVPTPVGGTSPVPRDPVVVHLLGCSLLTAG
;
A
#
# COMPACT_ATOMS: atom_id res chain seq x y z
N MET A 1 12.51 -25.41 -26.63
CA MET A 1 12.33 -25.70 -25.19
C MET A 1 12.25 -24.38 -24.44
N THR A 2 11.07 -23.80 -24.32
CA THR A 2 10.83 -22.60 -23.52
C THR A 2 9.88 -23.02 -22.42
N ALA A 3 10.45 -23.35 -21.27
CA ALA A 3 9.69 -23.61 -20.06
C ALA A 3 9.01 -22.31 -19.66
N GLY A 4 7.79 -22.11 -20.16
CA GLY A 4 6.86 -21.16 -19.58
C GLY A 4 6.72 -21.54 -18.12
N ALA A 5 7.32 -20.74 -17.24
CA ALA A 5 7.09 -20.80 -15.82
C ALA A 5 5.58 -20.64 -15.64
N ARG A 6 4.90 -21.79 -15.53
CA ARG A 6 3.53 -21.86 -15.02
C ARG A 6 3.65 -21.22 -13.65
N VAL A 7 3.30 -19.95 -13.56
CA VAL A 7 3.05 -19.27 -12.30
C VAL A 7 1.86 -20.01 -11.72
N SER A 8 2.16 -21.07 -10.97
CA SER A 8 1.20 -21.74 -10.12
C SER A 8 0.45 -20.64 -9.39
N ARG A 9 -0.88 -20.68 -9.51
CA ARG A 9 -1.83 -19.78 -8.85
C ARG A 9 -1.81 -20.04 -7.33
N GLY A 10 -0.62 -20.03 -6.70
CA GLY A 10 -0.33 -20.75 -5.48
C GLY A 10 0.61 -19.96 -4.58
N ALA A 11 0.12 -19.69 -3.37
CA ALA A 11 0.82 -19.20 -2.19
C ALA A 11 1.74 -17.96 -2.39
N LEU A 12 1.39 -16.86 -1.72
CA LEU A 12 2.30 -15.72 -1.54
C LEU A 12 3.66 -16.21 -1.03
N PRO A 13 4.78 -15.75 -1.61
CA PRO A 13 6.11 -16.04 -1.08
C PRO A 13 6.17 -15.69 0.42
N THR A 14 6.79 -16.56 1.22
CA THR A 14 6.92 -16.41 2.67
C THR A 14 7.36 -15.01 3.11
N PRO A 15 8.40 -14.38 2.53
CA PRO A 15 8.84 -13.04 2.97
C PRO A 15 7.77 -11.97 2.76
N LEU A 16 7.01 -12.02 1.66
CA LEU A 16 5.92 -11.08 1.40
C LEU A 16 4.74 -11.30 2.35
N ARG A 17 4.43 -12.57 2.66
CA ARG A 17 3.36 -12.91 3.61
C ARG A 17 3.65 -12.39 5.01
N GLU A 18 4.87 -12.59 5.49
CA GLU A 18 5.32 -12.12 6.80
C GLU A 18 5.31 -10.59 6.87
N TYR A 19 5.79 -9.94 5.80
CA TYR A 19 5.76 -8.49 5.69
C TYR A 19 4.34 -7.93 5.75
N LEU A 20 3.41 -8.50 4.98
CA LEU A 20 2.00 -8.08 4.97
C LEU A 20 1.32 -8.35 6.31
N HIS A 21 1.65 -9.46 6.99
CA HIS A 21 1.12 -9.74 8.32
C HIS A 21 1.54 -8.67 9.33
N ARG A 22 2.83 -8.31 9.38
CA ARG A 22 3.34 -7.25 10.25
C ARG A 22 2.72 -5.88 9.92
N LEU A 23 2.55 -5.57 8.63
CA LEU A 23 1.86 -4.37 8.17
C LEU A 23 0.41 -4.33 8.67
N ASP A 24 -0.35 -5.42 8.54
CA ASP A 24 -1.74 -5.52 8.99
C ASP A 24 -1.85 -5.37 10.53
N VAL A 25 -0.90 -5.93 11.28
CA VAL A 25 -0.82 -5.76 12.75
C VAL A 25 -0.52 -4.31 13.13
N ALA A 26 0.45 -3.68 12.46
CA ALA A 26 0.83 -2.30 12.72
C ALA A 26 -0.28 -1.31 12.34
N ALA A 27 -1.04 -1.61 11.28
CA ALA A 27 -2.12 -0.76 10.76
C ALA A 27 -3.49 -1.03 11.41
N ARG A 28 -3.58 -1.85 12.47
CA ARG A 28 -4.85 -2.27 13.09
C ARG A 28 -5.74 -1.12 13.58
N HIS A 29 -5.15 0.03 13.90
CA HIS A 29 -5.87 1.24 14.33
C HIS A 29 -6.42 2.06 13.17
N LEU A 30 -6.03 1.76 11.93
CA LEU A 30 -6.52 2.45 10.74
C LEU A 30 -7.90 1.95 10.32
N SER A 31 -8.63 2.83 9.63
CA SER A 31 -9.87 2.45 8.94
C SER A 31 -9.60 1.37 7.89
N PHE A 32 -10.64 0.64 7.51
CA PHE A 32 -10.54 -0.38 6.46
C PHE A 32 -9.98 0.20 5.15
N THR A 33 -10.50 1.35 4.71
CA THR A 33 -10.04 2.04 3.49
C THR A 33 -8.57 2.39 3.57
N ALA A 34 -8.12 3.00 4.68
CA ALA A 34 -6.72 3.36 4.86
C ALA A 34 -5.78 2.13 4.85
N ARG A 35 -6.23 0.99 5.40
CA ARG A 35 -5.49 -0.28 5.29
C ARG A 35 -5.41 -0.80 3.86
N GLN A 36 -6.50 -0.71 3.09
CA GLN A 36 -6.50 -1.13 1.69
C GLN A 36 -5.59 -0.25 0.83
N ASP A 37 -5.62 1.07 1.04
CA ASP A 37 -4.75 2.02 0.32
C ASP A 37 -3.28 1.74 0.62
N LEU A 38 -2.93 1.55 1.89
CA LEU A 38 -1.57 1.21 2.32
C LEU A 38 -1.09 -0.10 1.70
N ARG A 39 -1.96 -1.12 1.69
CA ARG A 39 -1.65 -2.43 1.12
C ARG A 39 -1.49 -2.37 -0.40
N SER A 40 -2.32 -1.58 -1.08
CA SER A 40 -2.20 -1.29 -2.51
C SER A 40 -0.90 -0.56 -2.86
N HIS A 41 -0.51 0.41 -2.03
CA HIS A 41 0.75 1.14 -2.18
C HIS A 41 1.96 0.20 -2.06
N VAL A 42 2.02 -0.61 -0.99
CA VAL A 42 3.08 -1.61 -0.78
C VAL A 42 3.15 -2.58 -1.96
N TRP A 43 2.00 -3.07 -2.44
CA TRP A 43 1.96 -3.99 -3.57
C TRP A 43 2.53 -3.36 -4.85
N THR A 44 2.12 -2.13 -5.15
CA THR A 44 2.60 -1.36 -6.30
C THR A 44 4.10 -1.15 -6.25
N GLU A 45 4.65 -0.76 -5.09
CA GLU A 45 6.07 -0.47 -4.95
C GLU A 45 6.94 -1.73 -5.02
N VAL A 46 6.47 -2.84 -4.42
CA VAL A 46 7.11 -4.15 -4.56
C VAL A 46 7.13 -4.60 -6.02
N ALA A 47 6.00 -4.49 -6.72
CA ALA A 47 5.92 -4.86 -8.13
C ALA A 47 6.84 -4.00 -9.01
N ARG A 48 6.91 -2.69 -8.74
CA ARG A 48 7.81 -1.77 -9.43
C ARG A 48 9.28 -2.14 -9.22
N THR A 49 9.66 -2.47 -7.98
CA THR A 49 11.06 -2.69 -7.60
C THR A 49 11.55 -4.08 -7.96
N ALA A 50 10.73 -5.12 -7.72
CA ALA A 50 11.11 -6.51 -7.93
C ALA A 50 10.94 -6.93 -9.42
N GLY A 51 10.06 -6.25 -10.15
CA GLY A 51 9.69 -6.56 -11.53
C GLY A 51 8.69 -7.71 -11.64
N PRO A 52 8.28 -8.08 -12.87
CA PRO A 52 7.35 -9.19 -13.09
C PRO A 52 7.96 -10.53 -12.69
N ALA A 53 7.18 -11.37 -12.00
CA ALA A 53 7.58 -12.70 -11.52
C ALA A 53 8.96 -12.70 -10.80
N PRO A 54 9.11 -11.95 -9.70
CA PRO A 54 10.39 -11.78 -9.05
C PRO A 54 10.87 -13.08 -8.39
N THR A 55 12.19 -13.28 -8.39
CA THR A 55 12.83 -14.27 -7.52
C THR A 55 12.71 -13.84 -6.05
N GLU A 56 12.84 -14.78 -5.12
CA GLU A 56 12.79 -14.48 -3.68
C GLU A 56 13.82 -13.42 -3.27
N ASP A 57 15.06 -13.51 -3.76
CA ASP A 57 16.11 -12.50 -3.56
C ASP A 57 15.71 -11.09 -3.98
N ARG A 58 15.03 -10.95 -5.13
CA ARG A 58 14.59 -9.64 -5.64
C ARG A 58 13.43 -9.11 -4.81
N LEU A 59 12.55 -9.99 -4.37
CA LEU A 59 11.46 -9.64 -3.47
C LEU A 59 11.98 -9.17 -2.11
N VAL A 60 12.93 -9.88 -1.49
CA VAL A 60 13.55 -9.47 -0.22
C VAL A 60 14.20 -8.10 -0.35
N ARG A 61 15.00 -7.86 -1.40
CA ARG A 61 15.61 -6.54 -1.65
C ARG A 61 14.58 -5.43 -1.88
N ALA A 62 13.43 -5.75 -2.48
CA ALA A 62 12.35 -4.79 -2.65
C ALA A 62 11.68 -4.44 -1.31
N LEU A 63 11.47 -5.43 -0.45
CA LEU A 63 10.96 -5.22 0.91
C LEU A 63 11.96 -4.45 1.78
N ASP A 64 13.25 -4.76 1.70
CA ASP A 64 14.30 -4.02 2.42
C ASP A 64 14.34 -2.55 2.02
N ARG A 65 14.09 -2.23 0.74
CA ARG A 65 13.98 -0.85 0.25
C ARG A 65 12.75 -0.12 0.77
N LEU A 66 11.64 -0.82 0.98
CA LEU A 66 10.45 -0.27 1.62
C LEU A 66 10.68 0.05 3.10
N GLY A 67 11.62 -0.65 3.73
CA GLY A 67 11.91 -0.50 5.15
C GLY A 67 10.94 -1.28 6.03
N PRO A 68 10.95 -1.05 7.36
CA PRO A 68 10.09 -1.77 8.28
C PRO A 68 8.62 -1.41 8.06
N PRO A 69 7.69 -2.38 8.10
CA PRO A 69 6.27 -2.14 7.83
C PRO A 69 5.64 -1.14 8.79
N GLU A 70 6.14 -1.04 10.02
CA GLU A 70 5.69 -0.10 11.05
C GLU A 70 5.97 1.37 10.68
N ALA A 71 7.04 1.62 9.91
CA ALA A 71 7.38 2.96 9.45
C ALA A 71 6.48 3.44 8.29
N LEU A 72 5.80 2.52 7.62
CA LEU A 72 4.85 2.84 6.54
C LEU A 72 3.46 3.17 7.07
N VAL A 73 3.16 2.82 8.32
CA VAL A 73 1.85 3.06 8.92
C VAL A 73 1.75 4.51 9.38
N PRO A 74 0.75 5.27 8.92
CA PRO A 74 0.50 6.61 9.41
C PRO A 74 0.28 6.58 10.93
N THR A 75 1.15 7.27 11.66
CA THR A 75 0.96 7.47 13.09
C THR A 75 -0.15 8.51 13.29
N PRO A 76 -1.10 8.27 14.22
CA PRO A 76 -2.11 9.26 14.57
C PRO A 76 -1.45 10.32 15.47
N VAL A 77 -0.48 11.06 14.94
CA VAL A 77 0.05 12.25 15.59
C VAL A 77 -0.77 13.40 15.07
N GLY A 78 -1.58 14.01 15.94
CA GLY A 78 -2.10 15.34 15.67
C GLY A 78 -0.92 16.29 15.44
N GLY A 79 -0.62 16.63 14.19
CA GLY A 79 0.49 17.51 13.86
C GLY A 79 1.17 17.19 12.55
N THR A 80 0.62 17.74 11.48
CA THR A 80 1.31 18.26 10.28
C THR A 80 2.60 17.58 9.78
N SER A 81 2.50 16.95 8.61
CA SER A 81 3.47 17.18 7.53
C SER A 81 2.81 17.00 6.15
N PRO A 82 3.27 17.74 5.12
CA PRO A 82 2.42 18.16 4.01
C PRO A 82 2.40 17.09 2.92
N VAL A 83 1.23 16.48 2.73
CA VAL A 83 0.86 16.00 1.41
C VAL A 83 0.57 17.26 0.57
N PRO A 84 1.18 17.46 -0.62
CA PRO A 84 0.60 18.37 -1.59
C PRO A 84 -0.74 17.75 -1.99
N ARG A 85 -1.80 18.21 -1.30
CA ARG A 85 -3.16 17.93 -1.73
C ARG A 85 -3.31 18.61 -3.06
N ASP A 86 -3.49 17.83 -4.12
CA ASP A 86 -4.27 18.26 -5.26
C ASP A 86 -5.74 17.99 -4.91
N PRO A 87 -6.56 19.01 -4.59
CA PRO A 87 -7.97 18.84 -4.26
C PRO A 87 -8.87 19.31 -5.42
N VAL A 88 -8.39 19.33 -6.66
CA VAL A 88 -9.15 19.97 -7.77
C VAL A 88 -10.27 19.11 -8.33
N VAL A 89 -10.37 17.82 -8.01
CA VAL A 89 -11.39 16.97 -8.64
C VAL A 89 -12.18 16.18 -7.60
N VAL A 90 -13.51 16.39 -7.63
CA VAL A 90 -14.58 15.66 -6.92
C VAL A 90 -14.97 16.19 -5.53
N HIS A 91 -15.53 17.40 -5.45
CA HIS A 91 -16.81 17.65 -4.76
C HIS A 91 -17.38 19.04 -5.11
N LEU A 92 -17.60 19.29 -6.40
CA LEU A 92 -18.27 20.50 -6.89
C LEU A 92 -19.78 20.30 -7.12
N LEU A 93 -20.44 19.36 -6.44
CA LEU A 93 -21.88 19.18 -6.63
C LEU A 93 -22.57 18.64 -5.38
N GLY A 94 -23.34 19.51 -4.73
CA GLY A 94 -24.35 19.14 -3.75
C GLY A 94 -24.03 19.59 -2.33
N CYS A 95 -24.83 20.54 -1.83
CA CYS A 95 -25.24 20.70 -0.43
C CYS A 95 -25.08 22.09 0.25
N SER A 96 -24.98 23.22 -0.44
CA SER A 96 -25.07 24.53 0.27
C SER A 96 -25.81 25.66 -0.45
N LEU A 97 -26.91 25.38 -1.15
CA LEU A 97 -27.90 26.42 -1.52
C LEU A 97 -29.27 26.20 -0.84
N LEU A 98 -29.25 25.61 0.34
CA LEU A 98 -30.37 25.70 1.28
C LEU A 98 -29.82 26.32 2.57
N THR A 99 -30.35 27.49 2.92
CA THR A 99 -30.15 28.27 4.16
C THR A 99 -29.20 29.47 4.06
N ALA A 100 -29.66 30.56 3.44
CA ALA A 100 -29.76 31.91 4.04
C ALA A 100 -29.89 33.00 2.95
N GLY A 101 -31.05 33.65 2.91
CA GLY A 101 -31.31 34.86 2.09
C GLY A 101 -32.55 34.74 1.24
#